data_AF-A0A8W8KZL1-F1
#
_entry.id   AF-A0A8W8KZL1-F1
#
_cell.length_a   1.000
_cell.length_b   1.000
_cell.length_c   1.000
_cell.angle_alpha   90.00
_cell.angle_beta   90.00
_cell.angle_gamma   90.00
#
_symmetry.space_group_name_H-M   'P 1'
#
loop_
_entity.id
_entity.type
_entity.pdbx_description
1 polymer ?
#
loop_
_entity_poly.entity_id
_entity_poly.type
_entity_poly.pdbx_seq_one_letter_code
_entity_poly.pdbx_strand_id
1 'polypeptide(L)'
;VMDNTPIWSKQLAQVLINGSEILDLQYIINGKDVHYFVKPDSSKGEEDLKTLGIYNDEIRYENGLNVTVKRTSHRKPEMDVKLHGKHSIINIRYGTSLEIERQRVLNHAKERAVNHAWRREKWILQNSLTSQYQWTSYEVNEILTHGSARGYTGQYIHAQTPTQYPELSDDCNSIRFRKTSNR
;
A
#
# COMPACT_ATOMS: atom_id res chain seq x y z
N VAL A 1 -5.39 29.28 -24.09
CA VAL A 1 -4.40 28.74 -23.12
C VAL A 1 -3.56 27.73 -23.88
N MET A 2 -2.27 28.00 -24.10
CA MET A 2 -1.40 27.04 -24.80
C MET A 2 -1.15 25.85 -23.87
N ASP A 3 -1.40 24.65 -24.39
CA ASP A 3 -1.18 23.40 -23.68
C ASP A 3 0.33 23.13 -23.59
N ASN A 4 0.95 23.62 -22.52
CA ASN A 4 2.37 23.44 -22.21
C ASN A 4 2.66 22.05 -21.61
N THR A 5 1.72 21.11 -21.67
CA THR A 5 1.93 19.75 -21.12
C THR A 5 2.96 19.02 -21.98
N PRO A 6 4.07 18.55 -21.39
CA PRO A 6 5.09 17.83 -22.14
C PRO A 6 4.52 16.60 -22.84
N ILE A 7 5.00 16.30 -24.05
CA ILE A 7 4.53 15.16 -24.86
C ILE A 7 4.66 13.85 -24.09
N TRP A 8 5.80 13.66 -23.42
CA TRP A 8 6.04 12.48 -22.58
C TRP A 8 4.98 12.32 -21.49
N SER A 9 4.45 13.41 -20.93
CA SER A 9 3.45 13.37 -19.86
C SER A 9 2.09 12.92 -20.38
N LYS A 10 1.71 13.35 -21.60
CA LYS A 10 0.48 12.91 -22.26
C LYS A 10 0.56 11.42 -22.63
N GLN A 11 1.69 11.01 -23.20
CA GLN A 11 1.94 9.61 -23.55
C GLN A 11 1.91 8.71 -22.32
N LEU A 12 2.54 9.13 -21.23
CA LEU A 12 2.57 8.39 -19.98
C LEU A 12 1.16 8.18 -19.41
N ALA A 13 0.35 9.25 -19.37
CA ALA A 13 -1.05 9.14 -18.96
C ALA A 13 -1.86 8.23 -19.90
N GLN A 14 -1.74 8.44 -21.22
CA GLN A 14 -2.47 7.67 -22.22
C GLN A 14 -2.14 6.17 -22.16
N VAL A 15 -0.86 5.82 -22.10
CA VAL A 15 -0.42 4.43 -22.09
C VAL A 15 -0.79 3.76 -20.77
N LEU A 16 -0.49 4.36 -19.62
CA LEU A 16 -0.68 3.69 -18.33
C LEU A 16 -2.13 3.64 -17.88
N ILE A 17 -2.94 4.66 -18.20
CA ILE A 17 -4.33 4.75 -17.74
C ILE A 17 -5.30 4.05 -18.71
N ASN A 18 -5.08 4.11 -20.02
CA ASN A 18 -6.02 3.48 -20.95
C ASN A 18 -6.03 1.95 -20.81
N GLY A 19 -7.23 1.38 -20.75
CA GLY A 19 -7.41 -0.06 -20.54
C GLY A 19 -7.05 -0.53 -19.13
N SER A 20 -6.85 0.39 -18.19
CA SER A 20 -6.75 0.06 -16.78
C SER A 20 -8.11 0.11 -16.08
N GLU A 21 -8.29 -0.75 -15.10
CA GLU A 21 -9.40 -0.75 -14.16
C GLU A 21 -8.96 -0.06 -12.87
N ILE A 22 -9.78 0.82 -12.31
CA ILE A 22 -9.49 1.53 -11.07
C ILE A 22 -10.08 0.77 -9.87
N LEU A 23 -9.31 0.65 -8.79
CA LEU A 23 -9.81 0.12 -7.53
C LEU A 23 -10.61 1.16 -6.75
N ASP A 24 -11.63 0.69 -6.02
CA ASP A 24 -12.44 1.45 -5.07
C ASP A 24 -11.71 1.75 -3.74
N LEU A 25 -10.37 1.82 -3.76
CA LEU A 25 -9.52 1.99 -2.58
C LEU A 25 -8.55 3.15 -2.78
N GLN A 26 -8.48 4.04 -1.78
CA GLN A 26 -7.58 5.19 -1.74
C GLN A 26 -7.01 5.34 -0.34
N TYR A 27 -5.70 5.60 -0.23
CA TYR A 27 -5.02 5.78 1.06
C TYR A 27 -4.04 6.94 1.02
N ILE A 28 -3.79 7.56 2.17
CA ILE A 28 -2.72 8.55 2.33
C ILE A 28 -1.52 7.85 2.97
N ILE A 29 -0.48 7.60 2.18
CA ILE A 29 0.73 6.92 2.63
C ILE A 29 1.90 7.90 2.60
N ASN A 30 2.52 8.15 3.75
CA ASN A 30 3.62 9.10 3.91
C ASN A 30 3.28 10.50 3.37
N GLY A 31 2.04 10.96 3.57
CA GLY A 31 1.55 12.26 3.11
C GLY A 31 1.25 12.34 1.61
N LYS A 32 1.27 11.21 0.90
CA LYS A 32 0.90 11.13 -0.53
C LYS A 32 -0.38 10.34 -0.72
N ASP A 33 -1.23 10.85 -1.59
CA ASP A 33 -2.45 10.18 -2.02
C ASP A 33 -2.14 9.03 -2.97
N VAL A 34 -2.57 7.81 -2.65
CA VAL A 34 -2.22 6.60 -3.40
C VAL A 34 -3.45 6.03 -4.09
N HIS A 35 -3.38 5.94 -5.42
CA HIS A 35 -4.41 5.33 -6.26
C HIS A 35 -3.91 4.04 -6.89
N TYR A 36 -4.81 3.07 -7.04
CA TYR A 36 -4.49 1.73 -7.52
C TYR A 36 -5.27 1.42 -8.79
N PHE A 37 -4.55 0.93 -9.78
CA PHE A 37 -5.06 0.55 -11.09
C PHE A 37 -4.57 -0.85 -11.43
N VAL A 38 -5.34 -1.56 -12.25
CA VAL A 38 -5.04 -2.92 -12.70
C VAL A 38 -5.14 -3.01 -14.21
N LYS A 39 -4.21 -3.73 -14.82
CA LYS A 39 -4.31 -4.19 -16.21
C LYS A 39 -4.25 -5.71 -16.21
N PRO A 40 -5.37 -6.42 -16.47
CA PRO A 40 -5.40 -7.88 -16.30
C PRO A 40 -4.44 -8.65 -17.19
N ASP A 41 -4.17 -8.14 -18.39
CA ASP A 41 -3.24 -8.74 -19.32
C ASP A 41 -1.79 -8.42 -18.90
N SER A 42 -1.04 -9.45 -18.52
CA SER A 42 0.38 -9.32 -18.15
C SER A 42 1.27 -8.93 -19.33
N SER A 43 0.90 -9.30 -20.56
CA SER A 43 1.70 -8.99 -21.75
C SER A 43 1.72 -7.49 -22.06
N LYS A 44 0.68 -6.75 -21.64
CA LYS A 44 0.60 -5.29 -21.75
C LYS A 44 1.66 -4.56 -20.95
N GLY A 45 2.20 -5.18 -19.91
CA GLY A 45 3.24 -4.57 -19.09
C GLY A 45 4.46 -4.16 -19.91
N GLU A 46 5.09 -5.13 -20.56
CA GLU A 46 6.32 -4.87 -21.32
C GLU A 46 6.03 -4.06 -22.61
N GLU A 47 4.84 -4.22 -23.22
CA GLU A 47 4.40 -3.42 -24.36
C GLU A 47 4.28 -1.93 -24.01
N ASP A 48 3.65 -1.62 -22.87
CA ASP A 48 3.49 -0.25 -22.37
C ASP A 48 4.85 0.37 -22.04
N LEU A 49 5.73 -0.36 -21.33
CA LEU A 49 7.08 0.11 -21.02
C LEU A 49 7.90 0.39 -22.28
N LYS A 50 7.83 -0.50 -23.28
CA LYS A 50 8.50 -0.30 -24.57
C LYS A 50 7.96 0.93 -25.30
N THR A 51 6.64 1.13 -25.29
CA THR A 51 6.00 2.33 -25.88
C THR A 51 6.46 3.61 -25.20
N LEU A 52 6.69 3.56 -23.90
CA LEU A 52 7.17 4.69 -23.10
C LEU A 52 8.70 4.86 -23.12
N GLY A 53 9.44 3.95 -23.78
CA GLY A 53 10.91 3.94 -23.77
C GLY A 53 11.52 3.69 -22.39
N ILE A 54 10.79 3.00 -21.50
CA ILE A 54 11.21 2.69 -20.13
C ILE A 54 11.84 1.30 -20.09
N TYR A 55 13.17 1.24 -20.07
CA TYR A 55 13.90 -0.02 -20.00
C TYR A 55 14.50 -0.31 -18.61
N ASN A 56 14.69 0.73 -17.81
CA ASN A 56 15.24 0.64 -16.46
C ASN A 56 14.14 0.49 -15.41
N ASP A 57 14.50 0.02 -14.23
CA ASP A 57 13.57 -0.12 -13.10
C ASP A 57 13.20 1.23 -12.45
N GLU A 58 13.92 2.31 -12.76
CA GLU A 58 13.63 3.65 -12.28
C GLU A 58 13.95 4.70 -13.36
N ILE A 59 13.05 5.66 -13.56
CA ILE A 59 13.24 6.82 -14.44
C ILE A 59 12.73 8.08 -13.74
N ARG A 60 13.58 9.10 -13.68
CA ARG A 60 13.25 10.41 -13.12
C ARG A 60 13.09 11.43 -14.24
N TYR A 61 11.94 12.11 -14.25
CA TYR A 61 11.65 13.22 -15.16
C TYR A 61 12.04 14.55 -14.52
N GLU A 62 12.32 15.55 -15.36
CA GLU A 62 12.81 16.88 -14.94
C GLU A 62 11.84 17.63 -14.00
N ASN A 63 10.54 17.33 -14.09
CA ASN A 63 9.52 17.95 -13.24
C ASN A 63 9.38 17.29 -11.85
N GLY A 64 10.28 16.36 -11.51
CA GLY A 64 10.27 15.64 -10.23
C GLY A 64 9.34 14.42 -10.21
N LEU A 65 8.68 14.07 -11.32
CA LEU A 65 7.98 12.79 -11.45
C LEU A 65 9.01 11.65 -11.52
N ASN A 66 8.80 10.61 -10.73
CA ASN A 66 9.63 9.40 -10.79
C ASN A 66 8.76 8.19 -11.15
N VAL A 67 9.20 7.36 -12.08
CA VAL A 67 8.55 6.10 -12.42
C VAL A 67 9.42 4.96 -11.95
N THR A 68 8.87 4.07 -11.13
CA THR A 68 9.53 2.85 -10.69
C THR A 68 8.80 1.63 -11.21
N VAL A 69 9.54 0.67 -11.77
CA VAL A 69 9.03 -0.60 -12.29
C VAL A 69 9.52 -1.72 -11.38
N LYS A 70 8.62 -2.61 -10.97
CA LYS A 70 8.95 -3.81 -10.23
C LYS A 70 8.30 -5.02 -10.89
N ARG A 71 9.13 -5.90 -11.44
CA ARG A 71 8.70 -7.18 -12.01
C ARG A 71 8.67 -8.22 -10.89
N THR A 72 7.59 -8.98 -10.74
CA THR A 72 7.63 -10.16 -9.87
C THR A 72 8.42 -11.28 -10.55
N SER A 73 8.94 -12.21 -9.74
CA SER A 73 9.71 -13.39 -10.19
C SER A 73 9.09 -14.05 -11.43
N HIS A 74 9.92 -14.64 -12.30
CA HIS A 74 9.53 -15.29 -13.56
C HIS A 74 8.34 -16.27 -13.50
N ARG A 75 7.97 -16.79 -12.33
CA ARG A 75 6.81 -17.67 -12.14
C ARG A 75 5.47 -16.93 -12.05
N LYS A 76 5.47 -15.63 -11.79
CA LYS A 76 4.29 -14.76 -11.76
C LYS A 76 4.55 -13.56 -12.67
N PRO A 77 3.87 -13.44 -13.81
CA PRO A 77 4.11 -12.37 -14.78
C PRO A 77 3.49 -11.03 -14.32
N GLU A 78 3.34 -10.81 -13.01
CA GLU A 78 2.81 -9.56 -12.49
C GLU A 78 3.92 -8.48 -12.54
N MET A 79 3.50 -7.24 -12.75
CA MET A 79 4.41 -6.10 -12.78
C MET A 79 3.75 -4.91 -12.12
N ASP A 80 4.43 -4.26 -11.19
CA ASP A 80 3.98 -3.02 -10.57
C ASP A 80 4.73 -1.85 -11.22
N VAL A 81 4.01 -0.91 -11.83
CA VAL A 81 4.54 0.38 -12.32
C VAL A 81 3.99 1.47 -11.42
N LYS A 82 4.87 2.24 -10.78
CA LYS A 82 4.46 3.32 -9.87
C LYS A 82 4.97 4.65 -10.36
N LEU A 83 4.07 5.61 -10.49
CA LEU A 83 4.37 7.00 -10.74
C LEU A 83 4.36 7.73 -9.41
N HIS A 84 5.50 8.25 -9.00
CA HIS A 84 5.66 9.04 -7.78
C HIS A 84 5.66 10.52 -8.16
N GLY A 85 4.55 11.18 -7.90
CA GLY A 85 4.44 12.63 -7.96
C GLY A 85 4.82 13.28 -6.62
N LYS A 86 4.64 14.60 -6.55
CA LYS A 86 4.89 15.39 -5.34
C LYS A 86 3.92 15.03 -4.21
N HIS A 87 2.63 14.94 -4.50
CA HIS A 87 1.57 14.71 -3.51
C HIS A 87 0.76 13.44 -3.76
N SER A 88 1.05 12.70 -4.83
CA SER A 88 0.32 11.49 -5.18
C SER A 88 1.23 10.39 -5.71
N ILE A 89 0.75 9.16 -5.60
CA ILE A 89 1.34 7.96 -6.19
C ILE A 89 0.25 7.25 -6.98
N ILE A 90 0.52 6.95 -8.24
CA ILE A 90 -0.33 6.09 -9.05
C ILE A 90 0.37 4.74 -9.16
N ASN A 91 -0.28 3.66 -8.72
CA ASN A 91 0.23 2.31 -8.81
C ASN A 91 -0.60 1.53 -9.84
N ILE A 92 0.04 1.06 -10.92
CA ILE A 92 -0.58 0.20 -11.93
C ILE A 92 0.01 -1.19 -11.79
N ARG A 93 -0.83 -2.19 -11.54
CA ARG A 93 -0.44 -3.59 -11.48
C ARG A 93 -0.93 -4.36 -12.70
N TYR A 94 0.00 -4.94 -13.43
CA TYR A 94 -0.25 -5.78 -14.59
C TYR A 94 -0.38 -7.24 -14.19
N GLY A 95 -1.16 -8.02 -14.95
CA GLY A 95 -1.22 -9.48 -14.82
C GLY A 95 -2.04 -10.00 -13.64
N THR A 96 -3.00 -9.22 -13.14
CA THR A 96 -3.85 -9.59 -12.00
C THR A 96 -5.29 -9.14 -12.22
N SER A 97 -6.25 -9.65 -11.45
CA SER A 97 -7.62 -9.15 -11.50
C SER A 97 -7.86 -8.05 -10.47
N LEU A 98 -8.91 -7.24 -10.70
CA LEU A 98 -9.35 -6.23 -9.74
C LEU A 98 -9.54 -6.81 -8.34
N GLU A 99 -10.21 -7.97 -8.24
CA GLU A 99 -10.50 -8.64 -6.95
C GLU A 99 -9.22 -9.08 -6.23
N ILE A 100 -8.25 -9.66 -6.95
CA ILE A 100 -6.99 -10.10 -6.36
C ILE A 100 -6.19 -8.90 -5.86
N GLU A 101 -6.10 -7.83 -6.66
CA GLU A 101 -5.38 -6.63 -6.24
C GLU A 101 -6.08 -5.93 -5.08
N ARG A 102 -7.42 -5.87 -5.08
CA ARG A 102 -8.21 -5.31 -3.99
C ARG A 102 -7.91 -6.01 -2.68
N GLN A 103 -7.92 -7.35 -2.67
CA GLN A 103 -7.57 -8.13 -1.49
C GLN A 103 -6.10 -7.89 -1.06
N ARG A 104 -5.17 -7.80 -2.02
CA ARG A 104 -3.76 -7.51 -1.73
C ARG A 104 -3.59 -6.14 -1.08
N VAL A 105 -4.25 -5.12 -1.61
CA VAL A 105 -4.20 -3.74 -1.10
C VAL A 105 -4.81 -3.66 0.31
N LEU A 106 -5.93 -4.34 0.56
CA LEU A 106 -6.54 -4.43 1.90
C LEU A 106 -5.63 -5.15 2.91
N ASN A 107 -4.91 -6.19 2.49
CA ASN A 107 -3.92 -6.85 3.34
C ASN A 107 -2.78 -5.90 3.72
N HIS A 108 -2.25 -5.15 2.74
CA HIS A 108 -1.24 -4.12 3.01
C HIS A 108 -1.77 -3.00 3.91
N ALA A 109 -3.02 -2.58 3.73
CA ALA A 109 -3.68 -1.61 4.61
C ALA A 109 -3.74 -2.11 6.05
N LYS A 110 -4.18 -3.36 6.24
CA LYS A 110 -4.20 -4.02 7.55
C LYS A 110 -2.81 -4.07 8.18
N GLU A 111 -1.79 -4.48 7.43
CA GLU A 111 -0.41 -4.53 7.93
C GLU A 111 0.07 -3.15 8.39
N ARG A 112 -0.24 -2.08 7.64
CA ARG A 112 0.06 -0.70 8.05
C ARG A 112 -0.69 -0.32 9.34
N ALA A 113 -1.98 -0.60 9.42
CA ALA A 113 -2.80 -0.32 10.60
C ALA A 113 -2.25 -1.01 11.86
N VAL A 114 -1.91 -2.31 11.74
CA VAL A 114 -1.35 -3.11 12.83
C VAL A 114 0.01 -2.58 13.27
N ASN A 115 0.90 -2.28 12.32
CA ASN A 115 2.20 -1.71 12.62
C ASN A 115 2.10 -0.34 13.30
N HIS A 116 1.13 0.49 12.89
CA HIS A 116 0.88 1.77 13.51
C HIS A 116 0.29 1.60 14.92
N ALA A 117 -0.66 0.68 15.12
CA ALA A 117 -1.19 0.36 16.44
C ALA A 117 -0.10 -0.10 17.41
N TRP A 118 0.86 -0.91 16.94
CA TRP A 118 2.00 -1.35 17.75
C TRP A 118 2.95 -0.20 18.11
N ARG A 119 3.25 0.68 17.14
CA ARG A 119 4.04 1.89 17.39
C ARG A 119 3.39 2.79 18.44
N ARG A 120 2.07 3.00 18.35
CA ARG A 120 1.31 3.75 19.34
C ARG A 120 1.39 3.11 20.72
N GLU A 121 1.18 1.80 20.79
CA GLU A 121 1.23 1.06 22.06
C GLU A 121 2.61 1.15 22.72
N LYS A 122 3.68 0.97 21.92
CA LYS A 122 5.05 1.19 22.39
C LYS A 122 5.25 2.59 22.93
N TRP A 123 4.78 3.62 22.21
CA TRP A 123 4.89 5.01 22.65
C TRP A 123 4.15 5.27 23.97
N ILE A 124 2.94 4.73 24.14
CA ILE A 124 2.16 4.82 25.40
C ILE A 124 2.97 4.25 26.56
N LEU A 125 3.53 3.04 26.39
CA LEU A 125 4.31 2.36 27.43
C LEU A 125 5.63 3.09 27.73
N GLN A 126 6.32 3.62 26.71
CA GLN A 126 7.54 4.41 26.89
C GLN A 126 7.31 5.68 27.73
N ASN A 127 6.13 6.29 27.59
CA ASN A 127 5.77 7.50 28.31
C ASN A 127 5.02 7.21 29.62
N SER A 128 4.94 5.94 30.07
CA SER A 128 4.20 5.52 31.26
C SER A 128 2.73 5.98 31.27
N LEU A 129 2.13 6.09 30.08
CA LEU A 129 0.73 6.43 29.91
C LEU A 129 -0.16 5.18 30.09
N THR A 130 -1.43 5.40 30.42
CA THR A 130 -2.39 4.30 30.59
C THR A 130 -2.66 3.60 29.25
N SER A 131 -2.27 2.33 29.18
CA SER A 131 -2.66 1.44 28.08
C SER A 131 -4.10 0.97 28.24
N GLN A 132 -4.76 0.71 27.11
CA GLN A 132 -6.05 0.00 27.07
C GLN A 132 -5.93 -1.50 27.38
N TYR A 133 -4.71 -2.06 27.34
CA TYR A 133 -4.42 -3.47 27.59
C TYR A 133 -3.69 -3.65 28.92
N GLN A 134 -3.95 -4.77 29.58
CA GLN A 134 -3.22 -5.18 30.77
C GLN A 134 -2.02 -6.05 30.38
N TRP A 135 -0.92 -5.40 30.01
CA TRP A 135 0.33 -6.09 29.67
C TRP A 135 1.05 -6.57 30.93
N THR A 136 1.56 -7.79 30.89
CA THR A 136 2.49 -8.31 31.90
C THR A 136 3.86 -7.65 31.77
N SER A 137 4.69 -7.68 32.82
CA SER A 137 6.05 -7.11 32.78
C SER A 137 6.91 -7.69 31.66
N TYR A 138 6.70 -8.97 31.31
CA TYR A 138 7.37 -9.62 30.19
C TYR A 138 6.90 -9.06 28.85
N GLU A 139 5.58 -8.95 28.62
CA GLU A 139 5.02 -8.39 27.38
C GLU A 139 5.39 -6.91 27.20
N VAL A 140 5.41 -6.12 28.28
CA VAL A 140 5.89 -4.73 28.24
C VAL A 140 7.33 -4.68 27.76
N ASN A 141 8.21 -5.53 28.30
CA ASN A 141 9.60 -5.60 27.85
C ASN A 141 9.69 -5.97 26.36
N GLU A 142 8.91 -6.95 25.88
CA GLU A 142 8.86 -7.32 24.46
C GLU A 142 8.41 -6.15 23.57
N ILE A 143 7.36 -5.41 23.96
CA ILE A 143 6.85 -4.27 23.18
C ILE A 143 7.91 -3.15 23.12
N LEU A 144 8.58 -2.85 24.24
CA LEU A 144 9.60 -1.81 24.28
C LEU A 144 10.84 -2.18 23.45
N THR A 145 11.24 -3.45 23.47
CA THR A 145 12.44 -3.95 22.78
C THR A 145 12.18 -4.24 21.29
N HIS A 146 11.18 -5.06 20.98
CA HIS A 146 10.89 -5.56 19.63
C HIS A 146 9.81 -4.76 18.90
N GLY A 147 9.05 -3.93 19.62
CA GLY A 147 7.92 -3.18 19.04
C GLY A 147 6.59 -3.91 19.09
N SER A 148 6.54 -5.16 19.52
CA SER A 148 5.32 -5.97 19.62
C SER A 148 5.48 -7.07 20.67
N ALA A 149 4.37 -7.49 21.29
CA ALA A 149 4.34 -8.67 22.16
C ALA A 149 4.12 -9.95 21.33
N ARG A 150 4.85 -11.03 21.65
CA ARG A 150 4.68 -12.32 20.97
C ARG A 150 3.34 -12.95 21.29
N GLY A 151 2.79 -13.70 20.33
CA GLY A 151 1.51 -14.38 20.51
C GLY A 151 0.29 -13.45 20.45
N TYR A 152 0.45 -12.21 19.99
CA TYR A 152 -0.66 -11.31 19.70
C TYR A 152 -0.82 -11.07 18.20
N THR A 153 -2.07 -11.03 17.75
CA THR A 153 -2.44 -10.63 16.39
C THR A 153 -3.32 -9.39 16.43
N GLY A 154 -3.07 -8.48 15.48
CA GLY A 154 -3.94 -7.33 15.24
C GLY A 154 -5.16 -7.75 14.42
N GLN A 155 -6.34 -7.55 15.00
CA GLN A 155 -7.62 -7.83 14.35
C GLN A 155 -8.44 -6.55 14.26
N TYR A 156 -9.26 -6.41 13.23
CA TYR A 156 -10.20 -5.30 13.17
C TYR A 156 -11.21 -5.42 14.31
N ILE A 157 -11.54 -4.28 14.93
CA ILE A 157 -12.61 -4.21 15.94
C ILE A 157 -13.94 -4.62 15.31
N HIS A 158 -14.21 -4.15 14.09
CA HIS A 158 -15.36 -4.56 13.28
C HIS A 158 -14.86 -5.40 12.11
N ALA A 159 -15.27 -6.67 12.04
CA ALA A 159 -14.84 -7.57 10.98
C ALA A 159 -15.24 -7.08 9.57
N GLN A 160 -16.28 -6.25 9.49
CA GLN A 160 -16.79 -5.67 8.24
C GLN A 160 -16.03 -4.40 7.81
N THR A 161 -15.07 -3.88 8.60
CA THR A 161 -14.31 -2.67 8.25
C THR A 161 -13.73 -2.72 6.83
N PRO A 162 -13.03 -3.80 6.39
CA PRO A 162 -12.42 -3.82 5.04
C PRO A 162 -13.42 -3.79 3.89
N THR A 163 -14.66 -4.25 4.12
CA THR A 163 -15.68 -4.37 3.06
C THR A 163 -16.68 -3.22 3.08
N GLN A 164 -17.00 -2.69 4.26
CA GLN A 164 -18.02 -1.64 4.44
C GLN A 164 -17.41 -0.24 4.56
N TYR A 165 -16.19 -0.14 5.13
CA TYR A 165 -15.47 1.11 5.37
C TYR A 165 -13.99 0.96 4.98
N PRO A 166 -13.70 0.69 3.69
CA PRO A 166 -12.34 0.48 3.21
C PRO A 166 -11.36 1.61 3.57
N GLU A 167 -11.87 2.85 3.69
CA GLU A 167 -11.13 4.03 4.12
C GLU A 167 -10.59 3.95 5.56
N LEU A 168 -11.18 3.10 6.40
CA LEU A 168 -10.73 2.86 7.78
C LEU A 168 -9.81 1.64 7.91
N SER A 169 -9.53 0.95 6.80
CA SER A 169 -8.75 -0.30 6.84
C SER A 169 -7.26 -0.09 7.13
N ASP A 170 -6.73 1.12 6.95
CA ASP A 170 -5.36 1.46 7.36
C ASP A 170 -5.28 2.22 8.71
N ASP A 171 -6.42 2.47 9.37
CA ASP A 171 -6.48 3.16 10.66
C ASP A 171 -6.07 2.25 11.82
N CYS A 172 -5.08 2.71 12.60
CA CYS A 172 -4.62 2.05 13.82
C CYS A 172 -5.68 2.00 14.94
N ASN A 173 -6.66 2.92 14.94
CA ASN A 173 -7.74 2.92 15.93
C ASN A 173 -8.73 1.78 15.69
N SER A 174 -8.82 1.31 14.45
CA SER A 174 -9.66 0.17 14.06
C SER A 174 -9.06 -1.18 14.45
N ILE A 175 -7.85 -1.22 15.01
CA ILE A 175 -7.12 -2.44 15.37
C ILE A 175 -7.20 -2.73 16.88
N ARG A 176 -7.53 -3.97 17.21
CA ARG A 176 -7.42 -4.55 18.56
C ARG A 176 -6.46 -5.73 18.58
N PHE A 177 -5.57 -5.76 19.57
CA PHE A 177 -4.69 -6.91 19.80
C PHE A 177 -5.44 -8.01 20.53
N ARG A 178 -5.33 -9.23 20.00
CA ARG A 178 -5.86 -10.44 20.63
C ARG A 178 -4.77 -11.50 20.70
N LYS A 179 -4.77 -12.28 21.77
CA LYS A 179 -3.91 -13.46 21.88
C LYS A 179 -4.26 -14.44 20.77
N THR A 180 -3.26 -14.93 20.07
CA THR A 180 -3.37 -16.01 19.11
C THR A 180 -3.69 -17.27 19.89
N SER A 181 -4.94 -17.74 19.82
CA SER A 181 -5.26 -19.09 20.26
C SER A 181 -4.58 -20.04 19.29
N ASN A 182 -3.51 -20.72 19.73
CA ASN A 182 -2.99 -21.86 19.00
C ASN A 182 -4.12 -22.90 18.94
N ARG A 183 -4.70 -23.09 17.74
CA ARG A 183 -5.48 -24.27 17.42
C ARG A 183 -4.54 -25.37 16.96
#